data_AF-A0A2S5MVC1-F1
#
_entry.id   AF-A0A2S5MVC1-F1
#
_cell.length_a   1.000
_cell.length_b   1.000
_cell.length_c   1.000
_cell.angle_alpha   90.00
_cell.angle_beta   90.00
_cell.angle_gamma   90.00
#
_symmetry.space_group_name_H-M   'P 1'
#
loop_
_entity.id
_entity.type
_entity.pdbx_description
1 polymer ?
#
loop_
_entity_poly.entity_id
_entity_poly.type
_entity_poly.pdbx_seq_one_letter_code
_entity_poly.pdbx_strand_id
1 'polypeptide(L)'
;MSEVAPHRKAAKAEVIKSNATKANDTGSPEVQIAVLTHRINELTDHFKAHKKDNHSRRGLLKMVSQRRQLLDYVKRKDVARYQGIIEKLGIRR
;
A
#
# COMPACT_ATOMS: atom_id res chain seq x y z
N MET A 1 4.02 -25.70 -4.52
CA MET A 1 4.94 -24.97 -3.62
C MET A 1 5.34 -23.67 -4.31
N SER A 2 4.73 -22.54 -3.94
CA SER A 2 5.20 -21.24 -4.40
C SER A 2 6.28 -20.81 -3.43
N GLU A 3 7.52 -20.67 -3.90
CA GLU A 3 8.59 -20.04 -3.15
C GLU A 3 8.14 -18.63 -2.73
N VAL A 4 7.85 -18.46 -1.43
CA VAL A 4 7.66 -17.15 -0.84
C VAL A 4 9.06 -16.59 -0.63
N ALA A 5 9.58 -15.95 -1.67
CA ALA A 5 10.92 -15.39 -1.65
C ALA A 5 11.11 -14.37 -0.49
N PRO A 6 12.31 -14.30 0.11
CA PRO A 6 12.63 -13.44 1.26
C PRO A 6 12.62 -11.92 0.97
N HIS A 7 12.32 -11.49 -0.26
CA HIS A 7 12.34 -10.09 -0.72
C HIS A 7 11.32 -9.18 -0.03
N ARG A 8 10.23 -9.74 0.51
CA ARG A 8 9.10 -8.96 1.06
C ARG A 8 9.46 -8.13 2.29
N LYS A 9 10.42 -8.60 3.11
CA LYS A 9 10.82 -7.88 4.32
C LYS A 9 11.70 -6.67 4.01
N ALA A 10 12.65 -6.83 3.09
CA ALA A 10 13.56 -5.75 2.68
C ALA A 10 12.80 -4.64 1.93
N ALA A 11 11.99 -5.01 0.93
CA ALA A 11 11.17 -4.04 0.20
C ALA A 11 10.21 -3.27 1.11
N LYS A 12 9.59 -3.96 2.08
CA LYS A 12 8.72 -3.33 3.08
C LYS A 12 9.48 -2.34 3.97
N ALA A 13 10.69 -2.68 4.43
CA ALA A 13 11.49 -1.80 5.27
C ALA A 13 11.85 -0.49 4.55
N GLU A 14 12.23 -0.57 3.27
CA GLU A 14 12.52 0.61 2.45
C GLU A 14 11.28 1.48 2.21
N VAL A 15 10.13 0.86 1.95
CA VAL A 15 8.84 1.57 1.80
C VAL A 15 8.47 2.30 3.10
N ILE A 16 8.68 1.68 4.26
CA ILE A 16 8.44 2.32 5.56
C ILE A 16 9.38 3.51 5.74
N LYS A 17 10.70 3.29 5.58
CA LYS A 17 11.72 4.32 5.78
C LYS A 17 11.50 5.54 4.88
N SER A 18 11.12 5.31 3.62
CA SER A 18 10.89 6.38 2.64
C SER A 18 9.62 7.19 2.90
N ASN A 19 8.69 6.68 3.72
CA ASN A 19 7.39 7.31 3.98
C ASN A 19 7.14 7.65 5.45
N ALA A 20 8.12 7.38 6.31
CA ALA A 20 8.11 7.75 7.72
C ALA A 20 8.10 9.28 7.88
N THR A 21 7.21 9.80 8.73
CA THR A 21 7.16 11.25 9.03
C THR A 21 8.08 11.64 10.18
N LYS A 22 8.58 10.67 10.93
CA LYS A 22 9.51 10.85 12.06
C LYS A 22 10.38 9.60 12.23
N ALA A 23 11.44 9.72 13.02
CA ALA A 23 12.24 8.56 13.41
C ALA A 23 11.35 7.49 14.06
N ASN A 24 11.52 6.23 13.64
CA ASN A 24 10.76 5.06 14.09
C ASN A 24 9.25 5.08 13.77
N ASP A 25 8.81 5.90 12.82
CA ASP A 25 7.44 5.85 12.33
C ASP A 25 7.21 4.58 11.50
N THR A 26 6.41 3.67 12.05
CA THR A 26 6.03 2.39 11.43
C THR A 26 4.52 2.27 11.20
N GLY A 27 3.75 3.28 11.59
CA GLY A 27 2.30 3.16 11.75
C GLY A 27 1.52 4.41 11.37
N SER A 28 2.15 5.49 10.94
CA SER A 28 1.43 6.64 10.39
C SER A 28 0.55 6.27 9.19
N PRO A 29 -0.50 7.06 8.91
CA PRO A 29 -1.28 6.89 7.69
C PRO A 29 -0.43 6.83 6.42
N GLU A 30 0.63 7.64 6.31
CA GLU A 30 1.57 7.64 5.18
C GLU A 30 2.23 6.29 4.99
N VAL A 31 2.83 5.77 6.06
CA VAL A 31 3.51 4.49 6.05
C VAL A 31 2.53 3.37 5.71
N GLN A 32 1.35 3.36 6.34
CA GLN A 32 0.33 2.35 6.06
C GLN A 32 -0.17 2.41 4.60
N ILE A 33 -0.48 3.59 4.08
CA ILE A 33 -0.94 3.79 2.70
C ILE A 33 0.15 3.36 1.71
N ALA A 34 1.42 3.69 1.98
CA ALA A 34 2.55 3.30 1.14
C ALA A 34 2.74 1.78 1.10
N VAL A 35 2.70 1.11 2.26
CA VAL A 35 2.80 -0.35 2.35
C VAL A 35 1.63 -1.04 1.65
N LEU A 36 0.41 -0.56 1.84
CA LEU A 36 -0.78 -1.08 1.16
C LEU A 36 -0.66 -0.90 -0.36
N THR A 37 -0.19 0.27 -0.82
CA THR A 37 -0.01 0.57 -2.24
C THR A 37 1.01 -0.35 -2.89
N HIS A 38 2.17 -0.55 -2.24
CA HIS A 38 3.17 -1.48 -2.72
C HIS A 38 2.59 -2.90 -2.88
N ARG A 39 1.90 -3.40 -1.86
CA ARG A 39 1.30 -4.75 -1.88
C ARG A 39 0.17 -4.89 -2.91
N ILE A 40 -0.63 -3.84 -3.11
CA ILE A 40 -1.67 -3.80 -4.14
C ILE A 40 -1.04 -3.91 -5.53
N ASN A 41 0.07 -3.20 -5.79
CA ASN A 41 0.76 -3.25 -7.08
C ASN A 41 1.36 -4.64 -7.34
N GLU A 42 2.07 -5.22 -6.37
CA GLU A 42 2.60 -6.60 -6.46
C GLU A 42 1.50 -7.63 -6.81
N LEU A 43 0.38 -7.57 -6.11
CA LEU A 43 -0.73 -8.51 -6.32
C LEU A 43 -1.46 -8.25 -7.64
N THR A 44 -1.55 -7.00 -8.07
CA THR A 44 -2.15 -6.67 -9.37
C THR A 44 -1.34 -7.31 -10.50
N ASP A 45 -0.01 -7.26 -10.43
CA ASP A 45 0.86 -7.94 -11.40
C ASP A 45 0.76 -9.47 -11.30
N HIS A 46 0.69 -10.03 -10.09
CA HIS A 46 0.45 -11.46 -9.89
C HIS A 46 -0.82 -11.95 -10.59
N PHE A 47 -1.93 -11.21 -10.51
CA PHE A 47 -3.19 -11.61 -11.16
C PHE A 47 -3.18 -11.53 -12.68
N LYS A 48 -2.24 -10.79 -13.29
CA LYS A 48 -2.07 -10.82 -14.76
C LYS A 48 -1.66 -12.23 -15.22
N ALA A 49 -0.78 -12.88 -14.47
CA ALA A 49 -0.36 -14.26 -14.71
C ALA A 49 -1.38 -15.29 -14.16
N HIS A 50 -1.99 -15.02 -13.00
CA HIS A 50 -2.86 -15.96 -12.29
C HIS A 50 -4.34 -15.53 -12.30
N LYS A 51 -4.94 -15.46 -13.50
CA LYS A 51 -6.30 -14.92 -13.70
C LYS A 51 -7.40 -15.63 -12.90
N LYS A 52 -7.22 -16.92 -12.55
CA LYS A 52 -8.20 -17.75 -11.83
C LYS A 52 -8.07 -17.68 -10.30
N ASP A 53 -7.08 -16.99 -9.74
CA ASP A 53 -6.96 -16.85 -8.28
C ASP A 53 -7.96 -15.82 -7.72
N ASN A 54 -9.21 -16.28 -7.54
CA ASN A 54 -10.30 -15.47 -7.02
C ASN A 54 -10.20 -15.25 -5.50
N HIS A 55 -9.60 -16.19 -4.77
CA HIS A 55 -9.48 -16.12 -3.31
C HIS A 55 -8.54 -14.99 -2.89
N SER A 56 -7.36 -14.90 -3.51
CA SER A 56 -6.42 -13.81 -3.25
C SER A 56 -6.95 -12.46 -3.77
N ARG A 57 -7.74 -12.46 -4.86
CA ARG A 57 -8.37 -11.23 -5.38
C ARG A 57 -9.33 -10.60 -4.37
N ARG A 58 -10.06 -11.41 -3.61
CA ARG A 58 -10.87 -10.90 -2.49
C ARG A 58 -10.00 -10.20 -1.43
N GLY A 59 -8.81 -10.73 -1.15
CA GLY A 59 -7.82 -10.09 -0.29
C GLY A 59 -7.36 -8.74 -0.84
N LEU A 60 -7.08 -8.66 -2.14
CA LEU A 60 -6.74 -7.41 -2.83
C LEU A 60 -7.82 -6.33 -2.67
N LEU A 61 -9.09 -6.69 -2.84
CA LEU A 61 -10.20 -5.73 -2.70
C LEU A 61 -10.31 -5.17 -1.27
N LYS A 62 -10.10 -6.02 -0.25
CA LYS A 62 -9.97 -5.55 1.14
C LYS A 62 -8.78 -4.58 1.30
N MET A 63 -7.66 -4.94 0.68
CA MET A 63 -6.47 -4.11 0.39
C MET A 63 -6.83 -2.67 0.02
N VAL A 64 -7.50 -2.55 -1.12
CA VAL A 64 -7.90 -1.30 -1.75
C VAL A 64 -8.87 -0.51 -0.88
N SER A 65 -9.86 -1.19 -0.29
CA SER A 65 -10.84 -0.56 0.59
C SER A 65 -10.20 0.07 1.82
N GLN A 66 -9.28 -0.66 2.49
CA GLN A 66 -8.56 -0.14 3.65
C GLN A 66 -7.70 1.07 3.28
N ARG A 67 -6.98 1.03 2.14
CA ARG A 67 -6.21 2.17 1.64
C ARG A 67 -7.10 3.40 1.40
N ARG A 68 -8.27 3.20 0.80
CA ARG A 68 -9.25 4.28 0.57
C ARG A 68 -9.72 4.89 1.89
N GLN A 69 -10.06 4.08 2.89
CA GLN A 69 -10.48 4.59 4.20
C GLN A 69 -9.39 5.42 4.89
N LEU A 70 -8.13 5.01 4.81
CA LEU A 70 -7.00 5.77 5.34
C LEU A 70 -6.81 7.10 4.60
N LEU A 71 -6.90 7.09 3.27
CA LEU A 71 -6.86 8.29 2.44
C LEU A 71 -8.01 9.26 2.77
N ASP A 72 -9.23 8.76 2.95
CA ASP A 72 -10.39 9.56 3.33
C ASP A 72 -10.22 10.15 4.73
N TYR A 73 -9.62 9.40 5.67
CA TYR A 73 -9.26 9.92 6.98
C TYR A 73 -8.23 11.05 6.91
N VAL A 74 -7.13 10.87 6.16
CA VAL A 74 -6.11 11.92 6.00
C VAL A 74 -6.73 13.15 5.34
N LYS A 75 -7.51 12.99 4.26
CA LYS A 75 -8.18 14.08 3.56
C LYS A 75 -9.08 14.91 4.46
N ARG A 76 -9.83 14.27 5.35
CA ARG A 76 -10.70 14.96 6.32
C ARG A 76 -9.92 15.78 7.34
N LYS A 77 -8.70 15.39 7.66
CA LYS A 77 -7.84 16.08 8.64
C LYS A 77 -6.97 17.15 8.01
N ASP A 78 -6.40 16.86 6.85
CA ASP A 78 -5.45 17.71 6.18
C ASP A 78 -5.44 17.39 4.67
N VAL A 79 -5.95 18.34 3.89
CA VAL A 79 -6.06 18.20 2.43
C VAL A 79 -4.69 18.30 1.75
N ALA A 80 -3.77 19.12 2.26
CA ALA A 80 -2.44 19.29 1.67
C ALA A 80 -1.61 18.03 1.89
N ARG A 81 -1.64 17.47 3.11
CA ARG A 81 -1.03 16.17 3.43
C ARG A 81 -1.59 15.06 2.54
N TYR A 82 -2.91 15.03 2.36
CA TYR A 82 -3.54 14.08 1.46
C TYR A 82 -3.02 14.21 0.01
N GLN A 83 -2.92 15.43 -0.51
CA GLN A 83 -2.42 15.70 -1.87
C GLN A 83 -0.98 15.21 -2.03
N GLY A 84 -0.11 15.52 -1.06
CA GLY A 84 1.27 15.04 -1.08
C GLY A 84 1.38 13.52 -1.08
N ILE A 85 0.51 12.81 -0.36
CA ILE A 85 0.49 11.33 -0.36
C ILE A 85 0.09 10.78 -1.74
N ILE A 86 -0.98 11.29 -2.35
CA ILE A 86 -1.44 10.75 -3.64
C ILE A 86 -0.46 11.02 -4.77
N GLU A 87 0.20 12.18 -4.76
CA GLU A 87 1.21 12.55 -5.75
C GLU A 87 2.45 11.67 -5.60
N LYS A 88 2.99 11.60 -4.38
CA LYS A 88 4.18 10.81 -4.08
C LYS A 88 4.01 9.31 -4.42
N LEU A 89 2.81 8.76 -4.18
CA LEU A 89 2.54 7.34 -4.38
C LEU A 89 1.88 7.03 -5.75
N GLY A 90 1.62 8.04 -6.59
CA GLY A 90 0.99 7.85 -7.90
C GLY A 90 -0.43 7.24 -7.82
N ILE A 91 -1.18 7.50 -6.75
CA ILE A 91 -2.50 6.90 -6.54
C ILE A 91 -3.54 7.65 -7.38
N ARG A 92 -4.11 6.97 -8.37
CA ARG A 92 -5.19 7.50 -9.22
C ARG A 92 -6.53 7.46 -8.48
N ARG A 93 -7.35 8.49 -8.67
CA ARG A 93 -8.72 8.62 -8.16
C ARG A 93 -9.74 8.12 -9.17
#